data_AF-A0A382VXN2-F1
#
_entry.id   AF-A0A382VXN2-F1
#
_cell.length_a   1.000
_cell.length_b   1.000
_cell.length_c   1.000
_cell.angle_alpha   90.00
_cell.angle_beta   90.00
_cell.angle_gamma   90.00
#
_symmetry.space_group_name_H-M   'P 1'
#
loop_
_entity.id
_entity.type
_entity.pdbx_description
1 polymer ?
#
loop_
_entity_poly.entity_id
_entity_poly.type
_entity_poly.pdbx_seq_one_letter_code
_entity_poly.pdbx_strand_id
1 'polypeptide(L)' 'MTFLIVGLGSMGKRRIRNLRANGEGEIIGFDIRIDRRKEAETKYKIQIIDDFKILS' A
#
# COMPACT_ATOMS: atom_id res chain seq x y z
N MET A 1 11.13 -9.71 0.96
CA MET A 1 10.47 -9.50 -0.35
C MET A 1 9.73 -8.18 -0.30
N THR A 2 9.62 -7.47 -1.42
CA THR A 2 8.85 -6.22 -1.51
C THR A 2 7.50 -6.51 -2.16
N PHE A 3 6.42 -6.02 -1.56
CA PHE A 3 5.05 -6.26 -2.00
C PHE A 3 4.41 -4.97 -2.51
N LEU A 4 3.93 -4.99 -3.74
CA LEU A 4 3.12 -3.91 -4.30
C LEU A 4 1.63 -4.24 -4.16
N ILE A 5 0.89 -3.39 -3.44
CA ILE A 5 -0.57 -3.47 -3.30
C ILE A 5 -1.22 -2.44 -4.21
N VAL A 6 -1.81 -2.93 -5.31
CA VAL A 6 -2.61 -2.13 -6.25
C VAL A 6 -4.05 -2.07 -5.76
N GLY A 7 -4.51 -0.85 -5.48
CA GLY A 7 -5.83 -0.53 -4.91
C GLY A 7 -5.82 -0.49 -3.39
N LEU A 8 -6.16 0.67 -2.81
CA LEU A 8 -6.13 0.97 -1.37
C LEU A 8 -7.54 1.11 -0.76
N GLY A 9 -8.52 0.44 -1.38
CA GLY A 9 -9.85 0.24 -0.81
C GLY A 9 -9.85 -0.74 0.37
N SER A 10 -11.03 -1.25 0.75
CA SER A 10 -11.19 -2.18 1.88
C SER A 10 -10.26 -3.40 1.80
N MET A 11 -10.13 -4.00 0.60
CA MET A 11 -9.30 -5.19 0.40
C MET A 11 -7.81 -4.91 0.42
N GLY A 12 -7.34 -3.80 -0.17
CA GLY A 12 -5.92 -3.42 -0.12
C GLY A 12 -5.45 -3.21 1.32
N LYS A 13 -6.23 -2.46 2.09
CA LYS A 13 -5.99 -2.20 3.51
C LYS A 13 -5.98 -3.48 4.36
N ARG A 14 -6.78 -4.49 3.99
CA ARG A 14 -6.74 -5.81 4.63
C ARG A 14 -5.46 -6.57 4.29
N ARG A 15 -5.05 -6.55 3.03
CA ARG A 15 -3.79 -7.17 2.58
C ARG A 15 -2.58 -6.56 3.27
N ILE A 16 -2.53 -5.23 3.44
CA ILE A 16 -1.47 -4.56 4.21
C ILE A 16 -1.36 -5.14 5.63
N ARG A 17 -2.50 -5.28 6.33
CA ARG A 17 -2.53 -5.85 7.69
C ARG A 17 -2.10 -7.31 7.74
N ASN A 18 -2.54 -8.12 6.78
CA ASN A 18 -2.17 -9.53 6.72
C ASN A 18 -0.66 -9.72 6.48
N LEU A 19 -0.08 -8.98 5.53
CA LEU A 19 1.36 -9.02 5.26
C LEU A 19 2.16 -8.63 6.52
N ARG A 20 1.75 -7.56 7.22
CA ARG A 20 2.37 -7.20 8.50
C ARG A 20 2.25 -8.27 9.58
N ALA A 21 1.08 -8.89 9.70
CA ALA A 21 0.86 -9.96 10.67
C ALA A 21 1.75 -11.18 10.38
N ASN A 22 2.08 -11.41 9.12
CA ASN A 22 2.97 -12.49 8.68
C ASN A 22 4.47 -12.12 8.80
N GLY A 23 4.82 -10.90 9.25
CA GLY A 23 6.20 -10.44 9.32
C GLY A 23 6.83 -10.20 7.95
N GLU A 24 6.01 -10.01 6.92
CA GLU A 24 6.47 -9.78 5.56
C GLU A 24 7.12 -8.40 5.41
N GLY A 25 8.01 -8.30 4.42
CA GLY A 25 8.93 -7.16 4.24
C GLY A 25 8.28 -5.85 3.81
N GLU A 26 8.95 -5.15 2.90
CA GLU A 26 8.53 -3.82 2.46
C GLU A 26 7.19 -3.88 1.71
N ILE A 27 6.30 -2.95 2.02
CA ILE A 27 4.97 -2.84 1.38
C ILE A 27 4.88 -1.47 0.73
N ILE A 28 4.59 -1.46 -0.57
CA ILE A 28 4.32 -0.27 -1.37
C ILE A 28 2.83 -0.30 -1.75
N GLY A 29 2.11 0.78 -1.48
CA GLY A 29 0.72 0.95 -1.89
C GLY A 29 0.59 1.77 -3.16
N PHE A 30 -0.38 1.45 -4.00
CA PHE A 30 -0.76 2.24 -5.16
C PHE A 30 -2.27 2.43 -5.21
N ASP A 31 -2.75 3.65 -5.42
CA ASP A 31 -4.13 3.92 -5.81
C ASP A 31 -4.22 5.26 -6.55
N ILE A 32 -5.00 5.31 -7.62
CA ILE A 32 -5.25 6.54 -8.39
C ILE A 32 -5.96 7.61 -7.56
N ARG A 33 -6.68 7.20 -6.51
CA ARG A 33 -7.48 8.08 -5.65
C ARG A 33 -6.67 8.62 -4.47
N ILE A 34 -6.46 9.93 -4.44
CA ILE A 34 -5.72 10.63 -3.39
C ILE A 34 -6.31 10.44 -1.98
N ASP A 35 -7.64 10.36 -1.84
CA ASP A 35 -8.30 10.15 -0.55
C ASP A 35 -7.91 8.79 0.06
N ARG A 36 -7.88 7.74 -0.77
CA ARG A 36 -7.47 6.40 -0.33
C ARG A 36 -5.98 6.31 -0.02
N ARG A 37 -5.15 7.02 -0.80
CA ARG A 37 -3.71 7.13 -0.54
C ARG A 37 -3.43 7.73 0.83
N LYS A 38 -3.98 8.91 1.11
CA LYS A 38 -3.80 9.61 2.40
C LYS A 38 -4.30 8.76 3.57
N GLU A 39 -5.45 8.10 3.41
CA GLU A 39 -5.98 7.22 4.45
C GLU A 39 -5.04 6.04 4.73
N ALA A 40 -4.55 5.37 3.68
CA ALA A 40 -3.65 4.23 3.81
C ALA A 40 -2.27 4.63 4.36
N GLU A 41 -1.71 5.74 3.88
CA GLU A 41 -0.47 6.30 4.39
C GLU A 41 -0.56 6.63 5.88
N THR A 42 -1.64 7.30 6.31
CA THR A 42 -1.86 7.67 7.72
C THR A 42 -2.04 6.43 8.60
N LYS A 43 -2.87 5.47 8.17
CA LYS A 43 -3.21 4.28 8.97
C LYS A 43 -2.09 3.26 9.04
N TYR A 44 -1.37 3.08 7.94
CA TYR A 44 -0.41 1.99 7.82
C TYR A 44 1.03 2.46 7.76
N LYS A 45 1.35 3.74 7.52
CA LYS A 45 2.74 4.22 7.43
C LYS A 45 3.57 3.38 6.46
N ILE A 46 3.06 3.21 5.25
CA ILE A 46 3.73 2.52 4.15
C ILE A 46 4.02 3.51 3.03
N GLN A 47 4.99 3.23 2.18
CA GLN A 47 5.21 4.04 0.97
C GLN A 47 3.99 3.94 0.07
N ILE A 48 3.53 5.07 -0.46
CA ILE A 48 2.44 5.13 -1.42
C ILE A 48 2.93 5.80 -2.70
N ILE A 49 2.60 5.21 -3.84
CA ILE A 49 2.85 5.76 -5.18
C ILE A 49 1.53 5.95 -5.94
N ASP A 50 1.53 6.83 -6.92
CA ASP A 50 0.42 7.09 -7.84
C ASP A 50 0.78 6.93 -9.31
N ASP A 51 2.05 6.65 -9.61
CA ASP A 51 2.56 6.27 -10.93
C ASP A 51 3.56 5.13 -10.78
N PHE A 52 3.46 4.12 -11.65
CA PHE A 52 4.38 2.99 -11.68
C PHE A 52 5.78 3.37 -12.17
N LYS A 53 5.94 4.50 -12.85
CA LYS A 53 7.28 5.03 -13.23
C LYS A 53 8.17 5.31 -12.02
N ILE A 54 7.60 5.41 -10.82
CA ILE A 54 8.37 5.58 -9.58
C ILE A 54 9.12 4.29 -9.20
N LEU A 55 8.73 3.14 -9.77
CA LEU A 55 9.32 1.82 -9.47
C LEU A 55 10.45 1.41 -10.42
N SER A 56 10.72 2.18 -11.48
CA SER A 56 11.79 1.93 -12.47
C SER A 56 13.05 2.70 -12.13
#